data_AF-A0A2I1H2A7-F1
#
_entry.id   AF-A0A2I1H2A7-F1
#
_cell.length_a   1.000
_cell.length_b   1.000
_cell.length_c   1.000
_cell.angle_alpha   90.00
_cell.angle_beta   90.00
_cell.angle_gamma   90.00
#
_symmetry.space_group_name_H-M   'P 1'
#
loop_
_entity.id
_entity.type
_entity.pdbx_description
1 polymer ?
#
loop_
_entity_poly.entity_id
_entity_poly.type
_entity_poly.pdbx_seq_one_letter_code
_entity_poly.pdbx_strand_id
1 'polypeptide(L)'
;GIVIYTDNLYLNYCGDELLNILKEYSPINLHKLELDYCKFEIKSLDSFLNNWRNRRSLYLYSVNTEYNHIDKFNDMIELYKKEGIIKKFKPDKNYNFMNDYKGMI
;
A
#
# COMPACT_ATOMS: atom_id res chain seq x y z
N GLY A 1 7.92 9.97 -9.00
CA GLY A 1 7.44 8.82 -8.22
C GLY A 1 8.62 8.12 -7.64
N ILE A 2 8.43 7.34 -6.57
CA ILE A 2 9.48 6.54 -5.93
C ILE A 2 9.12 5.05 -6.09
N VAL A 3 10.15 4.24 -6.34
CA VAL A 3 10.06 2.77 -6.36
C VAL A 3 11.08 2.27 -5.34
N ILE A 4 10.63 1.43 -4.41
CA ILE A 4 11.46 0.81 -3.39
C ILE A 4 11.31 -0.69 -3.54
N TYR A 5 12.45 -1.36 -3.55
CA TYR A 5 12.58 -2.80 -3.70
C TYR A 5 13.37 -3.35 -2.53
N THR A 6 12.84 -4.37 -1.85
CA THR A 6 13.55 -5.04 -0.77
C THR A 6 13.84 -6.50 -1.17
N ASP A 7 15.12 -6.84 -1.32
CA ASP A 7 15.60 -8.14 -1.84
C ASP A 7 15.19 -9.39 -1.03
N ASN A 8 14.54 -9.23 0.13
CA ASN A 8 14.34 -10.33 1.05
C ASN A 8 12.88 -10.47 1.51
N LEU A 9 12.17 -11.39 0.85
CA LEU A 9 10.82 -11.88 1.20
C LEU A 9 10.68 -12.32 2.68
N TYR A 10 11.80 -12.67 3.32
CA TYR A 10 11.87 -13.22 4.67
C TYR A 10 12.24 -12.18 5.74
N LEU A 11 12.66 -10.97 5.36
CA LEU A 11 12.93 -9.89 6.32
C LEU A 11 11.68 -9.01 6.45
N ASN A 12 10.85 -9.37 7.42
CA ASN A 12 9.62 -8.65 7.82
C ASN A 12 9.84 -7.21 8.34
N TYR A 13 11.04 -6.64 8.29
CA TYR A 13 11.44 -5.72 9.37
C TYR A 13 11.35 -4.22 9.13
N CYS A 14 10.96 -3.71 7.96
CA CYS A 14 11.05 -2.24 7.74
C CYS A 14 9.89 -1.59 7.00
N GLY A 15 8.80 -2.29 6.66
CA GLY A 15 7.71 -1.63 5.90
C GLY A 15 7.01 -0.53 6.69
N ASP A 16 6.76 -0.75 7.98
CA ASP A 16 6.12 0.25 8.84
C ASP A 16 7.02 1.48 9.07
N GLU A 17 8.31 1.25 9.33
CA GLU A 17 9.30 2.33 9.47
C GLU A 17 9.46 3.11 8.16
N LEU A 18 9.48 2.42 7.02
CA LEU A 18 9.52 3.05 5.72
C LEU A 18 8.29 3.94 5.48
N LEU A 19 7.09 3.46 5.80
CA LEU A 19 5.87 4.26 5.71
C LEU A 19 5.95 5.51 6.61
N ASN A 20 6.50 5.38 7.83
CA ASN A 20 6.73 6.53 8.70
C ASN A 20 7.72 7.52 8.12
N ILE A 21 8.85 7.07 7.55
CA ILE A 21 9.81 7.94 6.88
C ILE A 21 9.15 8.65 5.68
N LEU A 22 8.42 7.91 4.84
CA LEU A 22 7.73 8.49 3.69
C LEU A 22 6.67 9.50 4.11
N LYS A 23 5.93 9.24 5.18
CA LYS A 23 4.92 10.16 5.73
C LYS A 23 5.53 11.51 6.10
N GLU A 24 6.67 11.50 6.81
CA GLU A 24 7.34 12.70 7.32
C GLU A 24 8.14 13.44 6.23
N TYR A 25 8.87 12.71 5.40
CA TYR A 25 9.91 13.29 4.55
C TYR A 25 9.57 13.31 3.06
N SER A 26 8.43 12.74 2.63
CA SER A 26 8.08 12.77 1.21
C SER A 26 7.74 14.17 0.73
N PRO A 27 8.26 14.60 -0.44
CA PRO A 27 7.95 15.89 -1.00
C PRO A 27 6.46 15.97 -1.38
N ILE A 28 5.88 17.18 -1.30
CA ILE A 28 4.44 17.41 -1.50
C ILE A 28 3.95 17.02 -2.90
N ASN A 29 4.85 16.98 -3.89
CA ASN A 29 4.56 16.60 -5.27
C ASN A 29 4.71 15.09 -5.54
N LEU A 30 5.10 14.29 -4.54
CA LEU A 30 5.17 12.84 -4.66
C LEU A 30 3.75 12.27 -4.82
N HIS A 31 3.52 11.63 -5.96
CA HIS A 31 2.20 11.11 -6.32
C HIS A 31 2.25 9.68 -6.87
N LYS A 32 3.43 9.04 -6.90
CA LYS A 32 3.56 7.61 -7.25
C LYS A 32 4.47 6.94 -6.23
N LEU A 33 4.00 5.83 -5.67
CA LEU A 33 4.73 4.94 -4.78
C LEU A 33 4.55 3.49 -5.23
N GLU A 34 5.66 2.77 -5.29
CA GLU A 34 5.72 1.34 -5.61
C GLU A 34 6.63 0.69 -4.57
N LEU A 35 6.06 -0.23 -3.79
CA LEU A 35 6.66 -0.77 -2.56
C LEU A 35 6.82 -2.29 -2.69
N ASP A 36 7.71 -2.73 -3.56
CA ASP A 36 7.87 -4.15 -3.91
C ASP A 36 8.52 -4.92 -2.75
N TYR A 37 7.94 -6.09 -2.43
CA TYR A 37 8.35 -6.95 -1.31
C TYR A 37 8.34 -6.29 0.08
N CYS A 38 7.71 -5.13 0.23
CA CYS A 38 7.53 -4.46 1.50
C CYS A 38 6.29 -5.02 2.22
N LYS A 39 6.46 -5.51 3.45
CA LYS A 39 5.36 -5.90 4.34
C LYS A 39 5.16 -4.84 5.42
N PHE A 40 3.93 -4.41 5.60
CA PHE A 40 3.51 -3.49 6.66
C PHE A 40 2.19 -3.96 7.25
N GLU A 41 1.93 -3.54 8.47
CA GLU A 41 0.63 -3.73 9.08
C GLU A 41 -0.41 -2.81 8.42
N ILE A 42 -1.67 -3.26 8.37
CA ILE A 42 -2.79 -2.44 7.87
C ILE A 42 -2.87 -1.10 8.61
N LYS A 43 -2.62 -1.10 9.93
CA LYS A 43 -2.68 0.10 10.77
C LYS A 43 -1.64 1.16 10.36
N SER A 44 -0.46 0.72 9.93
CA SER A 44 0.62 1.61 9.48
C SER A 44 0.30 2.20 8.11
N LEU A 45 -0.22 1.39 7.19
CA LEU A 45 -0.66 1.88 5.88
C LEU A 45 -1.85 2.85 6.01
N ASP A 46 -2.82 2.54 6.86
CA ASP A 46 -3.96 3.42 7.17
C ASP A 46 -3.49 4.79 7.67
N SER A 47 -2.60 4.80 8.66
CA SER A 47 -1.98 6.01 9.19
C SER A 47 -1.24 6.81 8.11
N PHE A 48 -0.47 6.14 7.25
CA PHE A 48 0.22 6.76 6.12
C PHE A 48 -0.75 7.43 5.15
N LEU A 49 -1.81 6.73 4.72
CA LEU A 49 -2.80 7.23 3.77
C LEU A 49 -3.62 8.39 4.35
N ASN A 50 -3.97 8.32 5.63
CA ASN A 50 -4.66 9.40 6.32
C ASN A 50 -3.80 10.69 6.35
N ASN A 51 -2.49 10.56 6.53
CA ASN A 51 -1.54 11.68 6.44
C ASN A 51 -1.27 12.16 5.00
N TRP A 52 -1.73 11.41 4.00
CA TRP A 52 -1.67 11.80 2.60
C TRP A 52 -2.82 12.72 2.16
N ARG A 53 -3.75 13.05 3.07
CA ARG A 53 -4.78 14.07 2.84
C ARG A 53 -4.16 15.41 2.44
N ASN A 54 -4.87 16.16 1.61
CA ASN A 54 -4.43 17.45 1.05
C ASN A 54 -3.18 17.39 0.17
N ARG A 55 -2.66 16.20 -0.15
CA ARG A 55 -1.61 15.99 -1.15
C ARG A 55 -2.25 15.58 -2.49
N ARG A 56 -1.44 15.56 -3.54
CA ARG A 56 -1.86 14.99 -4.82
C ARG A 56 -2.18 13.51 -4.66
N SER A 57 -3.29 13.06 -5.25
CA SER A 57 -3.73 11.67 -5.20
C SER A 57 -2.63 10.70 -5.64
N LEU A 58 -2.49 9.62 -4.88
CA LEU A 58 -1.40 8.67 -4.99
C LEU A 58 -1.73 7.56 -6.00
N TYR A 59 -0.74 7.22 -6.82
CA TYR A 59 -0.69 5.97 -7.56
C TYR A 59 0.14 4.98 -6.72
N LEU A 60 -0.52 3.99 -6.15
CA LEU A 60 0.05 3.03 -5.19
C LEU A 60 0.16 1.63 -5.82
N TYR A 61 1.36 1.07 -5.84
CA TYR A 61 1.67 -0.20 -6.52
C TYR A 61 2.45 -1.16 -5.61
N SER A 62 2.29 -2.47 -5.85
CA SER A 62 3.01 -3.57 -5.20
C SER A 62 2.89 -3.64 -3.67
N VAL A 63 1.81 -3.09 -3.12
CA VAL A 63 1.57 -3.05 -1.68
C VAL A 63 1.08 -4.42 -1.18
N ASN A 64 1.77 -4.97 -0.17
CA ASN A 64 1.44 -6.24 0.48
C ASN A 64 1.14 -6.05 1.98
N THR A 65 0.15 -6.78 2.49
CA THR A 65 -0.31 -6.75 3.88
C THR A 65 -0.35 -8.17 4.43
N GLU A 66 -0.41 -8.32 5.76
CA GLU A 66 -0.68 -9.61 6.40
C GLU A 66 -1.99 -10.24 5.91
N TYR A 67 -1.96 -11.55 5.63
CA TYR A 67 -3.06 -12.31 5.03
C TYR A 67 -4.34 -12.37 5.85
N ASN A 68 -4.24 -12.29 7.18
CA ASN A 68 -5.35 -12.58 8.09
C ASN A 68 -6.46 -11.51 8.07
N HIS A 69 -6.27 -10.41 7.34
CA HIS A 69 -7.16 -9.25 7.38
C HIS A 69 -7.43 -8.65 5.99
N ILE A 70 -7.48 -9.51 4.96
CA ILE A 70 -7.60 -9.09 3.56
C ILE A 70 -8.87 -8.26 3.26
N ASP A 71 -10.02 -8.62 3.83
CA ASP A 71 -11.27 -7.88 3.60
C ASP A 71 -11.17 -6.46 4.16
N LYS A 72 -10.67 -6.34 5.40
CA LYS A 72 -10.41 -5.05 6.04
C LYS A 72 -9.44 -4.19 5.23
N PHE A 73 -8.40 -4.81 4.65
CA PHE A 73 -7.47 -4.11 3.78
C PHE A 73 -8.15 -3.59 2.51
N ASN A 74 -8.94 -4.44 1.84
CA ASN A 74 -9.67 -4.06 0.63
C ASN A 74 -10.66 -2.92 0.90
N ASP A 75 -11.43 -3.01 1.99
CA ASP A 75 -12.38 -1.96 2.39
C ASP A 75 -11.67 -0.62 2.64
N MET A 76 -10.52 -0.65 3.32
CA MET A 76 -9.69 0.54 3.54
C MET A 76 -9.20 1.14 2.22
N ILE A 77 -8.72 0.31 1.28
CA ILE A 77 -8.27 0.80 -0.03
C ILE A 77 -9.41 1.45 -0.82
N GLU A 78 -10.60 0.85 -0.83
CA GLU A 78 -11.76 1.41 -1.51
C GLU A 78 -12.25 2.72 -0.86
N LEU A 79 -12.21 2.82 0.47
CA LEU A 79 -12.48 4.06 1.18
C LEU A 79 -11.53 5.18 0.72
N TYR A 80 -10.23 4.94 0.72
CA TYR A 80 -9.24 5.94 0.31
C TYR A 80 -9.28 6.28 -1.19
N LYS A 81 -9.76 5.37 -2.05
CA LYS A 81 -10.09 5.69 -3.44
C LYS A 81 -11.27 6.65 -3.54
N LYS A 82 -12.35 6.37 -2.80
CA LYS A 82 -13.56 7.22 -2.77
C LYS A 82 -13.26 8.63 -2.28
N GLU A 83 -12.36 8.76 -1.31
CA GLU A 83 -11.90 10.05 -0.78
C GLU A 83 -10.90 10.77 -1.69
N GLY A 84 -10.50 10.17 -2.82
CA GLY A 84 -9.56 10.76 -3.77
C GLY A 84 -8.11 10.76 -3.32
N ILE A 85 -7.78 10.08 -2.21
CA ILE A 85 -6.40 9.93 -1.73
C ILE A 85 -5.64 8.94 -2.60
N ILE A 86 -6.27 7.83 -2.98
CA ILE A 86 -5.72 6.86 -3.92
C ILE A 86 -6.37 7.07 -5.29
N LYS A 87 -5.57 7.42 -6.29
CA LYS A 87 -6.02 7.51 -7.68
C LYS A 87 -5.99 6.16 -8.39
N LYS A 88 -5.00 5.34 -8.08
CA LYS A 88 -4.85 4.00 -8.63
C LYS A 88 -4.16 3.11 -7.61
N PHE A 89 -4.71 1.91 -7.45
CA PHE A 89 -4.12 0.86 -6.62
C PHE A 89 -3.83 -0.36 -7.49
N LYS A 90 -2.68 -0.99 -7.28
CA LYS A 90 -2.37 -2.31 -7.84
C LYS A 90 -1.64 -3.13 -6.79
N PRO A 91 -2.20 -4.27 -6.34
CA PRO A 91 -1.51 -5.15 -5.40
C PRO A 91 -0.28 -5.80 -6.05
N ASP A 92 0.59 -6.36 -5.23
CA ASP A 92 1.75 -7.15 -5.69
C ASP A 92 1.29 -8.34 -6.56
N LYS A 93 1.92 -8.48 -7.74
CA LYS A 93 1.60 -9.54 -8.70
C LYS A 93 2.02 -10.92 -8.25
N ASN A 94 3.04 -11.04 -7.40
CA ASN A 94 3.59 -12.33 -7.00
C ASN A 94 2.70 -13.07 -5.98
N TYR A 95 1.71 -12.37 -5.41
CA TYR A 95 0.74 -12.93 -4.49
C TYR A 95 -0.69 -12.92 -5.07
N ASN A 96 -0.80 -12.94 -6.40
CA ASN A 96 -2.04 -13.04 -7.18
C ASN A 96 -2.85 -14.35 -7.00
N PHE A 97 -2.78 -15.02 -5.84
CA PHE A 97 -3.85 -15.95 -5.44
C PHE A 97 -5.20 -15.20 -5.23
N MET A 98 -5.16 -13.87 -5.17
CA MET A 98 -6.31 -13.00 -4.88
C MET A 98 -7.40 -12.94 -5.97
N ASN A 99 -7.12 -13.29 -7.23
CA ASN A 99 -8.13 -13.22 -8.30
C ASN A 99 -8.85 -14.56 -8.57
N ASP A 100 -8.33 -15.68 -8.07
CA ASP A 100 -8.86 -17.00 -8.44
C ASP A 100 -10.09 -17.43 -7.60
N TYR A 101 -10.35 -16.79 -6.45
CA TYR A 101 -11.47 -17.15 -5.57
C TYR A 101 -12.77 -16.39 -5.83
N LYS A 102 -12.76 -15.28 -6.58
CA LYS A 102 -13.99 -14.52 -6.90
C LYS A 102 -14.74 -15.04 -8.15
N GLY A 103 -14.22 -16.07 -8.82
CA GLY A 103 -14.81 -16.67 -10.02
C GLY A 103 -15.52 -18.01 -9.82
N MET A 104 -15.71 -18.48 -8.58
CA MET A 104 -16.26 -19.82 -8.26
C MET A 104 -17.62 -19.78 -7.53
N ILE A 105 -18.51 -18.85 -7.90
CA ILE A 105 -19.94 -18.89 -7.51
C ILE A 105 -20.82 -18.49 -8.68
#